data_AF-F5AXY9-F1
#
_entry.id   AF-F5AXY9-F1
#
_cell.length_a   1.000
_cell.length_b   1.000
_cell.length_c   1.000
_cell.angle_alpha   90.00
_cell.angle_beta   90.00
_cell.angle_gamma   90.00
#
_symmetry.space_group_name_H-M   'P 1'
#
loop_
_entity.id
_entity.type
_entity.pdbx_description
1 polymer ?
#
loop_
_entity_poly.entity_id
_entity_poly.type
_entity_poly.pdbx_seq_one_letter_code
_entity_poly.pdbx_strand_id
1 'polypeptide(L)' 'VFSSSCPPNWITHEDSCYLFSTLLDSWDGSKRQCFQLGSHLLKIDSSKEL' A
#
# COMPACT_ATOMS: atom_id res chain seq x y z
N VAL A 1 17.75 3.44 14.88
CA VAL A 1 17.99 3.17 13.44
C VAL A 1 16.64 2.99 12.78
N PHE A 2 15.99 4.09 12.37
CA PHE A 2 14.79 3.96 11.54
C PHE A 2 15.29 3.79 10.12
N SER A 3 15.35 2.54 9.66
CA SER A 3 15.71 2.27 8.28
C SER A 3 14.60 2.89 7.42
N SER A 4 14.98 3.92 6.68
CA SER A 4 14.17 4.64 5.71
C SER A 4 14.00 3.78 4.46
N SER A 5 13.35 2.63 4.60
CA SER A 5 13.00 1.76 3.48
C SER A 5 11.69 1.07 3.73
N CYS A 6 10.87 1.03 2.68
CA CYS A 6 9.63 0.29 2.68
C CYS A 6 9.87 -1.20 3.03
N PRO A 7 8.86 -1.90 3.55
CA PRO A 7 8.98 -3.33 3.80
C PRO A 7 9.38 -4.10 2.53
N PRO A 8 9.96 -5.31 2.65
CA PRO A 8 10.33 -6.11 1.48
C PRO A 8 9.16 -6.29 0.51
N ASN A 9 9.43 -6.11 -0.79
CA ASN A 9 8.45 -6.20 -1.89
C ASN A 9 7.43 -5.05 -1.98
N TRP A 10 7.64 -3.95 -1.25
CA TRP A 10 6.88 -2.71 -1.41
C TRP A 10 7.65 -1.74 -2.28
N ILE A 11 6.92 -0.94 -3.04
CA ILE A 11 7.45 0.10 -3.92
C ILE A 11 7.45 1.41 -3.15
N THR A 12 8.63 2.02 -3.03
CA THR A 12 8.74 3.38 -2.48
C THR A 12 8.36 4.39 -3.54
N HIS A 13 7.42 5.27 -3.22
CA HIS A 13 7.14 6.44 -4.04
C HIS A 13 6.86 7.63 -3.10
N GLU A 14 7.74 8.62 -3.20
CA GLU A 14 7.79 9.77 -2.27
C GLU A 14 7.93 9.32 -0.80
N ASP A 15 7.05 9.80 0.06
CA ASP A 15 7.04 9.48 1.49
C ASP A 15 6.16 8.25 1.82
N SER A 16 5.74 7.50 0.80
CA SER A 16 4.79 6.39 0.92
C SER A 16 5.31 5.08 0.34
N CYS A 17 4.75 3.98 0.84
CA CYS A 17 5.05 2.61 0.42
C CYS A 17 3.80 1.98 -0.17
N TYR A 18 3.93 1.39 -1.36
CA TYR A 18 2.82 0.81 -2.11
C TYR A 18 3.05 -0.68 -2.36
N LEU A 19 1.98 -1.47 -2.25
CA LEU A 19 1.98 -2.89 -2.57
C LEU A 19 0.92 -3.16 -3.62
N PHE A 20 1.33 -3.73 -4.74
CA PHE A 20 0.40 -4.18 -5.78
C PHE A 20 0.05 -5.65 -5.55
N SER A 21 -1.22 -5.91 -5.28
CA SER A 21 -1.77 -7.27 -5.22
C SER A 21 -2.42 -7.62 -6.56
N THR A 22 -2.13 -8.82 -7.08
CA THR A 22 -2.80 -9.39 -8.26
C THR A 22 -3.96 -10.32 -7.89
N LEU A 23 -4.24 -10.48 -6.59
CA LEU A 23 -5.35 -11.28 -6.11
C LEU A 23 -6.68 -10.54 -6.31
N LEU A 24 -7.66 -11.25 -6.87
CA LEU A 24 -9.02 -10.75 -6.99
C LEU A 24 -9.75 -10.89 -5.65
N ASP A 25 -10.31 -9.79 -5.17
CA ASP A 25 -11.16 -9.76 -3.98
C ASP A 25 -12.20 -8.65 -4.13
N SER A 26 -13.25 -8.74 -3.32
CA SER A 26 -14.18 -7.65 -3.07
C SER A 26 -13.45 -6.43 -2.48
N TRP A 27 -14.04 -5.24 -2.64
CA TRP A 27 -13.49 -4.02 -2.07
C TRP A 27 -13.26 -4.11 -0.55
N ASP A 28 -14.26 -4.63 0.20
CA ASP A 28 -14.15 -4.83 1.65
C ASP A 28 -13.14 -5.92 2.04
N GLY A 29 -12.97 -6.94 1.20
CA GLY A 29 -11.94 -7.96 1.35
C GLY A 29 -10.54 -7.36 1.20
N SER A 30 -10.28 -6.65 0.10
CA SER A 30 -9.02 -5.95 -0.14
C SER A 30 -8.69 -4.96 0.98
N LYS A 31 -9.68 -4.22 1.49
CA LYS A 31 -9.49 -3.30 2.62
C LYS A 31 -9.04 -4.01 3.90
N ARG A 32 -9.64 -5.16 4.22
CA ARG A 32 -9.23 -5.99 5.36
C ARG A 32 -7.84 -6.59 5.16
N GLN A 33 -7.51 -7.02 3.94
CA GLN A 33 -6.17 -7.55 3.63
C GLN A 33 -5.08 -6.50 3.83
N CYS A 34 -5.26 -5.28 3.31
CA CYS A 34 -4.30 -4.19 3.53
C CYS A 34 -4.16 -3.87 5.02
N PHE A 35 -5.26 -3.83 5.77
CA PHE A 35 -5.23 -3.62 7.22
C PHE A 35 -4.42 -4.71 7.96
N GLN A 36 -4.56 -5.97 7.58
CA GLN A 36 -3.78 -7.09 8.14
C GLN A 36 -2.27 -6.98 7.85
N LEU A 37 -1.89 -6.30 6.78
CA LEU A 37 -0.49 -6.01 6.43
C LEU A 37 0.05 -4.75 7.12
N GLY A 38 -0.73 -4.10 7.98
CA GLY A 38 -0.35 -2.84 8.63
C GLY A 38 -0.44 -1.62 7.70
N SER A 39 -1.24 -1.71 6.64
CA SER A 39 -1.44 -0.63 5.66
C SER A 39 -2.91 -0.33 5.42
N HIS A 40 -3.18 0.54 4.44
CA HIS A 40 -4.54 0.87 3.98
C HIS A 40 -4.69 0.52 2.51
N LEU A 41 -5.92 0.19 2.12
CA LEU A 41 -6.25 0.09 0.70
C LEU A 41 -5.98 1.44 0.05
N LEU A 42 -5.23 1.43 -1.05
CA LEU A 42 -4.80 2.64 -1.75
C LEU A 42 -5.99 3.54 -2.08
N LYS A 43 -5.87 4.81 -1.71
CA LYS A 43 -6.79 5.87 -2.09
C LYS A 43 -5.97 7.01 -2.64
N ILE A 44 -6.14 7.25 -3.94
CA ILE A 44 -5.39 8.29 -4.64
C ILE A 44 -6.07 9.63 -4.39
N ASP A 45 -5.46 10.46 -3.55
CA ASP A 45 -6.03 11.73 -3.09
C ASP A 45 -5.34 12.95 -3.75
N SER A 46 -4.32 12.74 -4.58
CA SER A 46 -3.61 13.82 -5.29
C SER A 46 -3.17 13.42 -6.69
N SER A 47 -3.01 14.40 -7.57
CA SER A 47 -2.45 14.17 -8.92
C SER A 47 -0.97 13.78 -8.90
N LYS A 48 -0.27 13.99 -7.78
CA LYS A 48 1.14 13.62 -7.60
C LYS A 48 1.31 12.12 -7.34
N GLU A 49 0.25 11.51 -6.80
CA GLU A 49 0.19 10.07 -6.49
C GLU A 49 -0.30 9.22 -7.69
N LEU A 50 -0.92 9.86 -8.70
CA LEU A 50 -1.27 9.26 -10.00
C LEU A 50 -0.02 9.00 -10.86
#